data_AF-S0BBR8-F1
#
_entry.id   AF-S0BBR8-F1
#
_cell.length_a   1.000
_cell.length_b   1.000
_cell.length_c   1.000
_cell.angle_alpha   90.00
_cell.angle_beta   90.00
_cell.angle_gamma   90.00
#
_symmetry.space_group_name_H-M   'P 1'
#
loop_
_entity.id
_entity.type
_entity.pdbx_description
1 polymer ?
#
loop_
_entity_poly.entity_id
_entity_poly.type
_entity_poly.pdbx_seq_one_letter_code
_entity_poly.pdbx_strand_id
1 'polypeptide(L)'
;MLSTSPFVLPRKTPFGLGEHLAEWATGLKRLNQFYAQRPASGDTQAFLRFTLDVLGIDYQVVRGKLTHVPAQGATIVVANHPLGCVEGVILAELLLCVRSDVKILANQYLKLVPELTSLFIGVDVFEGADAAKANLHALRQAHKHLEQGGLLLMFPAGEVSQLVDSKQGRLEDKEWSQSVSRLVKKHQAHTVPVYIDGHNSTPFYLAGKIHPMLRTLMLGRELLNKQHTQIGIAIGEGISHSEVQHLCDQQLVNYLRLNTYLLQSSPVRNKTASDRSLPPVAERLPLADLLEDIAQLPYADHMLRHNQFDVYCTTADNIPSLMHEIGRIRELNFREVGEGTGCALDIDRFDRDYLHLFIWDREKNQLVGAYRLGLVDKLIEHKGISGLYSSTLFHYDQRFLNNMGNAIEMGRSVIDSQYQKSMAALLLLWKGIGTYVERHPQYTHLFGPVSISNDYSEQARRLLADTMTLHYYDSEQAELVMATNPLPTGQAQWNASL
;
A
#
# COMPACT_ATOMS: atom_id res chain seq x y z
N MET A 1 2.10 -51.68 -1.28
CA MET A 1 0.78 -51.43 -0.66
C MET A 1 -0.02 -50.59 -1.65
N LEU A 2 -1.18 -51.05 -2.10
CA LEU A 2 -2.06 -50.27 -2.97
C LEU A 2 -2.45 -49.00 -2.21
N SER A 3 -1.86 -47.86 -2.57
CA SER A 3 -2.24 -46.56 -2.02
C SER A 3 -3.69 -46.30 -2.42
N THR A 4 -4.59 -46.40 -1.46
CA THR A 4 -5.96 -45.93 -1.60
C THR A 4 -5.91 -44.43 -1.90
N SER A 5 -6.55 -44.02 -2.99
CA SER A 5 -6.59 -42.61 -3.42
C SER A 5 -7.02 -41.69 -2.26
N PRO A 6 -6.40 -40.51 -2.11
CA PRO A 6 -6.75 -39.56 -1.05
C PRO A 6 -8.17 -39.00 -1.17
N PHE A 7 -8.81 -39.17 -2.33
CA PHE A 7 -10.17 -38.68 -2.62
C PHE A 7 -11.25 -39.76 -2.45
N VAL A 8 -10.92 -40.90 -1.84
CA VAL A 8 -11.88 -42.00 -1.56
C VAL A 8 -12.14 -42.07 -0.06
N LEU A 9 -13.42 -42.04 0.33
CA LEU A 9 -13.81 -42.10 1.74
C LEU A 9 -13.70 -43.55 2.28
N PRO A 10 -13.33 -43.75 3.55
CA PRO A 10 -13.34 -45.07 4.18
C PRO A 10 -14.75 -45.67 4.16
N ARG A 11 -14.90 -46.89 3.63
CA ARG A 11 -16.20 -47.57 3.56
C ARG A 11 -16.61 -48.07 4.94
N LYS A 12 -17.68 -47.50 5.50
CA LYS A 12 -18.29 -47.87 6.78
C LYS A 12 -19.71 -48.39 6.63
N THR A 13 -20.42 -48.05 5.55
CA THR A 13 -21.77 -48.56 5.26
C THR A 13 -21.76 -49.87 4.47
N PRO A 14 -22.75 -50.76 4.69
CA PRO A 14 -22.92 -51.94 3.84
C PRO A 14 -23.14 -51.50 2.39
N PHE A 15 -22.41 -52.12 1.46
CA PHE A 15 -22.37 -51.79 0.02
C PHE A 15 -21.82 -50.40 -0.34
N GLY A 16 -21.37 -49.57 0.61
CA GLY A 16 -20.66 -48.31 0.34
C GLY A 16 -21.48 -47.21 -0.36
N LEU A 17 -22.81 -47.34 -0.39
CA LEU A 17 -23.72 -46.45 -1.12
C LEU A 17 -23.71 -45.02 -0.55
N GLY A 18 -23.65 -44.89 0.78
CA GLY A 18 -23.63 -43.57 1.44
C GLY A 18 -22.34 -42.80 1.14
N GLU A 19 -21.19 -43.46 1.18
CA GLU A 19 -19.90 -42.87 0.86
C GLU A 19 -19.82 -42.47 -0.62
N HIS A 20 -20.38 -43.26 -1.54
CA HIS A 20 -20.43 -42.89 -2.96
C HIS A 20 -21.28 -41.66 -3.23
N LEU A 21 -22.43 -41.52 -2.55
CA LEU A 21 -23.24 -40.32 -2.64
C LEU A 21 -22.50 -39.11 -2.07
N ALA A 22 -21.81 -39.26 -0.94
CA ALA A 22 -21.00 -38.20 -0.35
C ALA A 22 -19.82 -37.78 -1.25
N GLU A 23 -19.09 -38.74 -1.83
CA GLU A 23 -18.00 -38.49 -2.78
C GLU A 23 -18.48 -37.73 -4.04
N TRP A 24 -19.67 -38.07 -4.54
CA TRP A 24 -20.28 -37.34 -5.66
C TRP A 24 -20.76 -35.94 -5.25
N ALA A 25 -21.42 -35.84 -4.10
CA ALA A 25 -21.96 -34.58 -3.58
C ALA A 25 -20.87 -33.57 -3.19
N THR A 26 -19.67 -34.01 -2.83
CA THR A 26 -18.53 -33.14 -2.45
C THR A 26 -17.59 -32.86 -3.62
N GLY A 27 -17.76 -33.54 -4.75
CA GLY A 27 -16.88 -33.43 -5.92
C GLY A 27 -15.65 -34.36 -5.86
N LEU A 28 -15.42 -35.06 -4.75
CA LEU A 28 -14.30 -35.99 -4.57
C LEU A 28 -14.24 -37.08 -5.64
N LYS A 29 -15.40 -37.57 -6.11
CA LYS A 29 -15.44 -38.58 -7.20
C LYS A 29 -14.76 -38.08 -8.48
N ARG A 30 -14.96 -36.81 -8.86
CA ARG A 30 -14.36 -36.22 -10.05
C ARG A 30 -12.89 -35.87 -9.84
N LEU A 31 -12.54 -35.37 -8.65
CA LEU A 31 -11.14 -35.17 -8.26
C LEU A 31 -10.35 -36.48 -8.28
N ASN A 32 -10.95 -37.58 -7.85
CA ASN A 32 -10.34 -38.91 -7.94
C ASN A 32 -10.07 -39.34 -9.40
N GLN A 33 -10.97 -39.01 -10.34
CA GLN A 33 -10.78 -39.31 -11.76
C GLN A 33 -9.63 -38.51 -12.37
N PHE A 34 -9.47 -37.24 -11.99
CA PHE A 34 -8.32 -36.43 -12.40
C PHE A 34 -7.02 -36.93 -11.75
N TYR A 35 -7.05 -37.22 -10.46
CA TYR A 35 -5.89 -37.74 -9.73
C TYR A 35 -5.39 -39.09 -10.26
N ALA A 36 -6.29 -39.92 -10.83
CA ALA A 36 -5.92 -41.17 -11.49
C ALA A 36 -5.11 -40.97 -12.78
N GLN A 37 -5.18 -39.78 -13.39
CA GLN A 37 -4.45 -39.42 -14.62
C GLN A 37 -3.08 -38.78 -14.31
N ARG A 38 -2.71 -38.65 -13.03
CA ARG A 38 -1.46 -38.00 -12.64
C ARG A 38 -0.22 -38.76 -13.16
N PRO A 39 0.88 -38.07 -13.43
CA PRO A 39 2.15 -38.72 -13.80
C PRO A 39 2.63 -39.67 -12.68
N ALA A 40 2.95 -40.92 -13.04
CA ALA A 40 3.39 -41.94 -12.07
C ALA A 40 4.77 -41.65 -11.45
N SER A 41 5.59 -40.83 -12.12
CA SER A 41 6.97 -40.47 -11.74
C SER A 41 7.16 -38.97 -11.52
N GLY A 42 6.07 -38.22 -11.30
CA GLY A 42 6.14 -36.77 -11.12
C GLY A 42 6.78 -36.43 -9.78
N ASP A 43 7.80 -35.58 -9.82
CA ASP A 43 8.15 -34.81 -8.63
C ASP A 43 7.01 -33.86 -8.27
N THR A 44 7.13 -33.23 -7.09
CA THR A 44 6.09 -32.35 -6.56
C THR A 44 5.76 -31.19 -7.52
N GLN A 45 6.74 -30.63 -8.24
CA GLN A 45 6.49 -29.54 -9.19
C GLN A 45 5.66 -30.02 -10.37
N ALA A 46 6.00 -31.18 -10.94
CA ALA A 46 5.22 -31.79 -12.02
C ALA A 46 3.79 -32.08 -11.58
N PHE A 47 3.57 -32.53 -10.34
CA PHE A 47 2.24 -32.76 -9.80
C PHE A 47 1.43 -31.46 -9.61
N LEU A 48 2.06 -30.38 -9.15
CA LEU A 48 1.40 -29.07 -9.02
C LEU A 48 0.94 -28.54 -10.38
N ARG A 49 1.82 -28.53 -11.38
CA ARG A 49 1.49 -28.10 -12.75
C ARG A 49 0.38 -28.97 -13.35
N PHE A 50 0.49 -30.29 -13.24
CA PHE A 50 -0.57 -31.23 -13.67
C PHE A 50 -1.92 -30.91 -13.01
N THR A 51 -1.92 -30.60 -11.72
CA THR A 51 -3.14 -30.30 -10.97
C THR A 51 -3.84 -29.06 -11.53
N LEU A 52 -3.09 -28.00 -11.85
CA LEU A 52 -3.66 -26.78 -12.45
C LEU A 52 -4.16 -27.04 -13.87
N ASP A 53 -3.37 -27.74 -14.69
CA ASP A 53 -3.71 -28.05 -16.08
C ASP A 53 -4.99 -28.91 -16.18
N VAL A 54 -5.08 -29.99 -15.39
CA VAL A 54 -6.24 -30.91 -15.42
C VAL A 54 -7.52 -30.27 -14.89
N LEU A 55 -7.39 -29.30 -13.97
CA LEU A 55 -8.51 -28.51 -13.48
C LEU A 55 -8.83 -27.31 -14.38
N GLY A 56 -8.01 -27.04 -15.39
CA GLY A 56 -8.15 -25.91 -16.30
C GLY A 56 -8.04 -24.55 -15.61
N ILE A 57 -7.18 -24.45 -14.59
CA ILE A 57 -6.99 -23.23 -13.79
C ILE A 57 -5.79 -22.47 -14.33
N ASP A 58 -5.98 -21.19 -14.64
CA ASP A 58 -4.91 -20.29 -15.04
C ASP A 58 -4.71 -19.20 -13.98
N TYR A 59 -3.51 -18.61 -13.94
CA TYR A 59 -3.19 -17.54 -13.01
C TYR A 59 -2.17 -16.58 -13.59
N GLN A 60 -2.21 -15.33 -13.11
CA GLN A 60 -1.27 -14.30 -13.54
C GLN A 60 -0.82 -13.46 -12.35
N VAL A 61 0.49 -13.19 -12.28
CA VAL A 61 1.02 -12.13 -11.40
C VAL A 61 0.66 -10.79 -12.04
N VAL A 62 -0.40 -10.16 -11.54
CA VAL A 62 -0.93 -8.88 -12.05
C VAL A 62 -0.20 -7.69 -11.46
N ARG A 63 0.45 -7.85 -10.29
CA ARG A 63 1.21 -6.80 -9.63
C ARG A 63 2.41 -7.36 -8.88
N GLY A 64 3.48 -6.57 -8.85
CA GLY A 64 4.73 -6.95 -8.22
C GLY A 64 5.50 -7.99 -9.02
N LYS A 65 6.51 -8.58 -8.39
CA LYS A 65 7.42 -9.53 -9.07
C LYS A 65 7.75 -10.67 -8.13
N LEU A 66 7.84 -11.87 -8.71
CA LEU A 66 8.29 -13.05 -7.97
C LEU A 66 9.71 -12.88 -7.40
N THR A 67 10.54 -12.02 -8.02
CA THR A 67 11.88 -11.65 -7.54
C THR A 67 11.88 -10.89 -6.21
N HIS A 68 10.72 -10.43 -5.72
CA HIS A 68 10.62 -9.85 -4.36
C HIS A 68 10.75 -10.92 -3.27
N VAL A 69 10.56 -12.21 -3.61
CA VAL A 69 10.82 -13.31 -2.69
C VAL A 69 12.34 -13.52 -2.59
N PRO A 70 12.95 -13.38 -1.39
CA PRO A 70 14.38 -13.61 -1.23
C PRO A 70 14.76 -15.04 -1.62
N ALA A 71 15.83 -15.18 -2.41
CA ALA A 71 16.32 -16.49 -2.86
C ALA A 71 16.88 -17.36 -1.71
N GLN A 72 17.24 -16.75 -0.58
CA GLN A 72 17.82 -17.43 0.59
C GLN A 72 17.48 -16.68 1.89
N GLY A 73 17.72 -17.35 3.03
CA GLY A 73 17.45 -16.80 4.35
C GLY A 73 16.00 -17.03 4.80
N ALA A 74 15.78 -17.01 6.11
CA ALA A 74 14.48 -17.29 6.70
C ALA A 74 13.42 -16.35 6.10
N THR A 75 12.44 -16.93 5.41
CA THR A 75 11.43 -16.16 4.68
C THR A 75 10.04 -16.69 5.03
N ILE A 76 9.11 -15.79 5.35
CA ILE A 76 7.71 -16.12 5.56
C ILE A 76 6.89 -15.42 4.48
N VAL A 77 6.21 -16.18 3.63
CA VAL A 77 5.23 -15.64 2.69
C VAL A 77 3.87 -15.70 3.37
N VAL A 78 3.20 -14.55 3.51
CA VAL A 78 1.85 -14.46 4.09
C VAL A 78 0.84 -14.12 3.01
N ALA A 79 -0.31 -14.78 3.02
CA ALA A 79 -1.33 -14.55 2.02
C ALA A 79 -2.75 -14.59 2.59
N ASN A 80 -3.68 -13.88 1.94
CA ASN A 80 -5.11 -14.09 2.14
C ASN A 80 -5.54 -15.44 1.54
N HIS A 81 -6.72 -15.94 1.92
CA HIS A 81 -7.15 -17.30 1.55
C HIS A 81 -8.58 -17.38 0.97
N PRO A 82 -8.91 -16.72 -0.16
CA PRO A 82 -10.28 -16.66 -0.67
C PRO A 82 -10.85 -17.95 -1.26
N LEU A 83 -10.02 -18.88 -1.75
CA LEU A 83 -10.49 -20.03 -2.57
C LEU A 83 -10.46 -21.38 -1.82
N GLY A 84 -9.61 -21.53 -0.81
CA GLY A 84 -9.45 -22.67 0.09
C GLY A 84 -8.47 -23.77 -0.32
N CYS A 85 -8.12 -23.93 -1.61
CA CYS A 85 -7.22 -25.00 -2.04
C CYS A 85 -6.35 -24.58 -3.24
N VAL A 86 -6.98 -24.01 -4.27
CA VAL A 86 -6.33 -23.60 -5.52
C VAL A 86 -5.13 -22.69 -5.27
N GLU A 87 -5.29 -21.70 -4.41
CA GLU A 87 -4.21 -20.73 -4.19
C GLU A 87 -2.97 -21.34 -3.52
N GLY A 88 -3.15 -22.37 -2.69
CA GLY A 88 -2.05 -23.10 -2.10
C GLY A 88 -1.23 -23.83 -3.16
N VAL A 89 -1.90 -24.39 -4.18
CA VAL A 89 -1.26 -25.04 -5.34
C VAL A 89 -0.51 -24.01 -6.19
N ILE A 90 -1.16 -22.88 -6.50
CA ILE A 90 -0.55 -21.82 -7.32
C ILE A 90 0.68 -21.22 -6.61
N LEU A 91 0.55 -20.85 -5.34
CA LEU A 91 1.67 -20.28 -4.59
C LEU A 91 2.79 -21.31 -4.38
N ALA A 92 2.47 -22.59 -4.16
CA ALA A 92 3.49 -23.63 -4.11
C ALA A 92 4.30 -23.69 -5.41
N GLU A 93 3.62 -23.71 -6.56
CA GLU A 93 4.27 -23.74 -7.86
C GLU A 93 5.17 -22.51 -8.07
N LEU A 94 4.62 -21.31 -7.85
CA LEU A 94 5.34 -20.05 -8.01
C LEU A 94 6.59 -19.98 -7.11
N LEU A 95 6.45 -20.35 -5.83
CA LEU A 95 7.55 -20.27 -4.87
C LEU A 95 8.64 -21.31 -5.16
N LEU A 96 8.26 -22.50 -5.66
CA LEU A 96 9.21 -23.54 -6.06
C LEU A 96 10.06 -23.15 -7.27
N CYS A 97 9.60 -22.20 -8.10
CA CYS A 97 10.42 -21.62 -9.16
C CYS A 97 11.56 -20.74 -8.62
N VAL A 98 11.45 -20.24 -7.39
CA VAL A 98 12.46 -19.38 -6.73
C VAL A 98 13.36 -20.21 -5.82
N ARG A 99 12.76 -21.14 -5.06
CA ARG A 99 13.42 -21.86 -3.98
C ARG A 99 12.98 -23.31 -3.90
N SER A 100 13.92 -24.23 -3.70
CA SER A 100 13.61 -25.66 -3.54
C SER A 100 13.18 -26.06 -2.12
N ASP A 101 13.36 -25.18 -1.15
CA ASP A 101 13.14 -25.44 0.28
C ASP A 101 11.80 -24.88 0.80
N VAL A 102 10.78 -24.82 -0.06
CA VAL A 102 9.45 -24.34 0.31
C VAL A 102 8.77 -25.31 1.26
N LYS A 103 8.20 -24.78 2.35
CA LYS A 103 7.22 -25.48 3.21
C LYS A 103 5.94 -24.67 3.31
N ILE A 104 4.82 -25.35 3.44
CA ILE A 104 3.49 -24.74 3.54
C ILE A 104 2.85 -25.21 4.82
N LEU A 105 2.43 -24.29 5.68
CA LEU A 105 1.67 -24.61 6.88
C LEU A 105 0.19 -24.68 6.49
N ALA A 106 -0.37 -25.89 6.48
CA ALA A 106 -1.72 -26.13 6.01
C ALA A 106 -2.37 -27.30 6.75
N ASN A 107 -3.66 -27.51 6.50
CA ASN A 107 -4.43 -28.56 7.17
C ASN A 107 -3.85 -29.96 6.92
N GLN A 108 -3.79 -30.79 7.96
CA GLN A 108 -3.27 -32.16 7.94
C GLN A 108 -3.90 -33.06 6.87
N TYR A 109 -5.14 -32.81 6.43
CA TYR A 109 -5.77 -33.59 5.35
C TYR A 109 -5.02 -33.52 4.02
N LEU A 110 -4.26 -32.45 3.75
CA LEU A 110 -3.46 -32.32 2.52
C LEU A 110 -2.27 -33.29 2.49
N LYS A 111 -1.82 -33.79 3.65
CA LYS A 111 -0.78 -34.83 3.72
C LYS A 111 -1.24 -36.20 3.22
N LEU A 112 -2.54 -36.38 2.97
CA LEU A 112 -3.05 -37.60 2.36
C LEU A 112 -2.61 -37.73 0.89
N VAL A 113 -2.25 -36.62 0.24
CA VAL A 113 -1.71 -36.60 -1.13
C VAL A 113 -0.20 -36.84 -1.06
N PRO A 114 0.31 -38.04 -1.44
CA PRO A 114 1.72 -38.40 -1.26
C PRO A 114 2.68 -37.42 -1.94
N GLU A 115 2.33 -36.93 -3.13
CA GLU A 115 3.15 -36.05 -3.97
C GLU A 115 3.38 -34.67 -3.34
N LEU A 116 2.53 -34.26 -2.40
CA LEU A 116 2.63 -32.98 -1.69
C LEU A 116 3.17 -33.12 -0.26
N THR A 117 3.38 -34.34 0.22
CA THR A 117 3.72 -34.62 1.63
C THR A 117 5.01 -33.89 2.05
N SER A 118 5.97 -33.77 1.14
CA SER A 118 7.23 -33.06 1.39
C SER A 118 7.05 -31.55 1.55
N LEU A 119 6.02 -30.94 0.98
CA LEU A 119 5.77 -29.50 1.09
C LEU A 119 5.06 -29.13 2.40
N PHE A 120 4.17 -29.99 2.90
CA PHE A 120 3.26 -29.60 3.97
C PHE A 120 3.77 -29.85 5.39
N ILE A 121 3.74 -28.79 6.20
CA ILE A 121 3.73 -28.86 7.65
C ILE A 121 2.26 -28.86 8.08
N GLY A 122 1.79 -30.04 8.53
CA GLY A 122 0.38 -30.28 8.79
C GLY A 122 -0.05 -29.75 10.15
N VAL A 123 -1.04 -28.85 10.16
CA VAL A 123 -1.73 -28.36 11.36
C VAL A 123 -3.13 -28.94 11.44
N ASP A 124 -3.65 -29.08 12.66
CA ASP A 124 -5.06 -29.36 12.89
C ASP A 124 -5.81 -28.04 13.09
N VAL A 125 -6.79 -27.79 12.22
CA VAL A 125 -7.58 -26.55 12.19
C VAL A 125 -8.83 -26.67 13.07
N PHE A 126 -9.10 -27.85 13.64
CA PHE A 126 -10.25 -28.10 14.50
C PHE A 126 -9.86 -28.04 15.99
N GLU A 127 -10.78 -27.60 16.84
CA GLU A 127 -10.53 -27.45 18.28
C GLU A 127 -10.60 -28.81 19.02
N GLY A 128 -9.59 -29.14 19.83
CA GLY A 128 -9.54 -30.38 20.62
C GLY A 128 -8.18 -30.64 21.30
N ALA A 129 -8.15 -31.57 22.27
CA ALA A 129 -6.92 -31.91 23.01
C ALA A 129 -5.82 -32.53 22.11
N ASP A 130 -6.23 -33.37 21.15
CA ASP A 130 -5.32 -33.95 20.16
C ASP A 130 -4.81 -32.92 19.14
N ALA A 131 -5.64 -31.93 18.80
CA ALA A 131 -5.27 -30.83 17.91
C ALA A 131 -4.17 -29.94 18.52
N ALA A 132 -4.20 -29.71 19.84
CA ALA A 132 -3.16 -28.94 20.53
C ALA A 132 -1.77 -29.60 20.39
N LYS A 133 -1.70 -30.92 20.53
CA LYS A 133 -0.44 -31.68 20.38
C LYS A 133 0.06 -31.69 18.94
N ALA A 134 -0.84 -31.86 17.97
CA ALA A 134 -0.51 -31.81 16.54
C ALA A 134 0.03 -30.42 16.14
N ASN A 135 -0.62 -29.35 16.61
CA ASN A 135 -0.21 -27.97 16.32
C ASN A 135 1.13 -27.60 16.96
N LEU A 136 1.43 -28.10 18.16
CA LEU A 136 2.75 -27.94 18.76
C LEU A 136 3.85 -28.59 17.93
N HIS A 137 3.60 -29.79 17.40
CA HIS A 137 4.57 -30.46 16.52
C HIS A 137 4.77 -29.71 15.19
N ALA A 138 3.67 -29.24 14.59
CA ALA A 138 3.72 -28.42 13.37
C ALA A 138 4.54 -27.15 13.57
N LEU A 139 4.30 -26.41 14.66
CA LEU A 139 5.06 -25.21 14.99
C LEU A 139 6.54 -25.51 15.21
N ARG A 140 6.90 -26.62 15.87
CA ARG A 140 8.31 -27.04 16.00
C ARG A 140 8.98 -27.29 14.65
N GLN A 141 8.27 -27.92 13.71
CA GLN A 141 8.78 -28.10 12.35
C GLN A 141 8.96 -26.78 11.62
N ALA A 142 7.99 -25.86 11.75
CA ALA A 142 8.08 -24.52 11.16
C ALA A 142 9.27 -23.74 11.73
N HIS A 143 9.48 -23.79 13.05
CA HIS A 143 10.64 -23.16 13.68
C HIS A 143 11.96 -23.74 13.15
N LYS A 144 12.09 -25.08 13.12
CA LYS A 144 13.30 -25.73 12.61
C LYS A 144 13.58 -25.36 11.15
N HIS A 145 12.54 -25.28 10.34
CA HIS A 145 12.66 -24.92 8.92
C HIS A 145 13.18 -23.49 8.74
N LEU A 146 12.61 -22.53 9.47
CA LEU A 146 13.03 -21.14 9.43
C LEU A 146 14.43 -20.94 10.02
N GLU A 147 14.79 -21.67 11.08
CA GLU A 147 16.14 -21.66 11.66
C GLU A 147 17.21 -22.10 10.65
N GLN A 148 16.85 -23.01 9.74
CA GLN A 148 17.71 -23.46 8.63
C GLN A 148 17.72 -22.47 7.45
N GLY A 149 17.07 -21.31 7.60
CA GLY A 149 16.96 -20.29 6.57
C GLY A 149 15.89 -20.59 5.53
N GLY A 150 14.95 -21.50 5.81
CA GLY A 150 13.93 -21.97 4.87
C GLY A 150 12.83 -20.96 4.52
N LEU A 151 12.08 -21.23 3.44
CA LEU A 151 10.87 -20.48 3.08
C LEU A 151 9.61 -21.17 3.61
N LEU A 152 8.78 -20.43 4.34
CA LEU A 152 7.49 -20.89 4.86
C LEU A 152 6.34 -20.08 4.26
N LEU A 153 5.43 -20.72 3.54
CA LEU A 153 4.14 -20.16 3.14
C LEU A 153 3.11 -20.37 4.26
N MET A 154 2.40 -19.31 4.60
CA MET A 154 1.38 -19.33 5.65
C MET A 154 0.14 -18.52 5.25
N PHE A 155 -1.04 -19.06 5.54
CA PHE A 155 -2.32 -18.37 5.47
C PHE A 155 -2.77 -18.06 6.90
N PRO A 156 -2.45 -16.88 7.47
CA PRO A 156 -2.51 -16.68 8.92
C PRO A 156 -3.93 -16.71 9.50
N ALA A 157 -4.96 -16.52 8.66
CA ALA A 157 -6.35 -16.71 9.03
C ALA A 157 -6.69 -18.18 9.37
N GLY A 158 -5.98 -19.14 8.76
CA GLY A 158 -6.21 -20.58 8.96
C GLY A 158 -7.50 -21.13 8.34
N GLU A 159 -8.32 -20.29 7.69
CA GLU A 159 -9.53 -20.69 7.00
C GLU A 159 -9.80 -19.77 5.81
N VAL A 160 -10.80 -20.14 5.00
CA VAL A 160 -11.16 -19.39 3.80
C VAL A 160 -11.80 -18.04 4.14
N SER A 161 -11.46 -17.01 3.37
CA SER A 161 -12.02 -15.65 3.51
C SER A 161 -13.56 -15.67 3.53
N GLN A 162 -14.13 -14.75 4.31
CA GLN A 162 -15.56 -14.63 4.54
C GLN A 162 -16.13 -13.39 3.86
N LEU A 163 -17.41 -13.47 3.48
CA LEU A 163 -18.14 -12.34 2.92
C LEU A 163 -18.52 -11.37 4.05
N VAL A 164 -17.78 -10.26 4.15
CA VAL A 164 -17.99 -9.22 5.17
C VAL A 164 -19.00 -8.16 4.73
N ASP A 165 -19.12 -7.91 3.42
CA ASP A 165 -20.18 -7.08 2.86
C ASP A 165 -20.78 -7.76 1.63
N SER A 166 -22.01 -8.28 1.79
CA SER A 166 -22.73 -8.95 0.71
C SER A 166 -23.20 -8.02 -0.42
N LYS A 167 -23.38 -6.72 -0.16
CA LYS A 167 -23.81 -5.75 -1.18
C LYS A 167 -22.65 -5.33 -2.06
N GLN A 168 -21.46 -5.19 -1.46
CA GLN A 168 -20.22 -4.83 -2.18
C GLN A 168 -19.41 -6.04 -2.66
N GLY A 169 -19.85 -7.27 -2.34
CA GLY A 169 -19.11 -8.49 -2.68
C GLY A 169 -17.76 -8.60 -1.96
N ARG A 170 -17.58 -7.89 -0.83
CA ARG A 170 -16.28 -7.76 -0.16
C ARG A 170 -15.96 -9.02 0.64
N LEU A 171 -14.81 -9.62 0.31
CA LEU A 171 -14.25 -10.79 0.98
C LEU A 171 -13.03 -10.40 1.80
N GLU A 172 -13.02 -10.82 3.05
CA GLU A 172 -11.87 -10.63 3.94
C GLU A 172 -11.64 -11.87 4.80
N ASP A 173 -10.37 -12.10 5.12
CA ASP A 173 -9.98 -13.05 6.13
C ASP A 173 -10.47 -12.57 7.49
N LYS A 174 -10.80 -13.54 8.35
CA LYS A 174 -10.92 -13.29 9.79
C LYS A 174 -9.60 -12.79 10.39
N GLU A 175 -9.61 -12.54 11.69
CA GLU A 175 -8.40 -12.15 12.41
C GLU A 175 -7.26 -13.17 12.19
N TRP A 176 -6.09 -12.62 11.83
CA TRP A 176 -4.89 -13.39 11.55
C TRP A 176 -4.21 -13.86 12.86
N SER A 177 -3.69 -15.08 12.86
CA SER A 177 -3.03 -15.67 14.02
C SER A 177 -1.73 -14.96 14.40
N GLN A 178 -1.56 -14.62 15.69
CA GLN A 178 -0.29 -14.14 16.27
C GLN A 178 0.87 -15.14 16.16
N SER A 179 0.64 -16.38 15.75
CA SER A 179 1.74 -17.32 15.47
C SER A 179 2.69 -16.78 14.41
N VAL A 180 2.19 -16.02 13.42
CA VAL A 180 3.01 -15.42 12.38
C VAL A 180 4.04 -14.44 12.96
N SER A 181 3.63 -13.56 13.88
CA SER A 181 4.53 -12.56 14.47
C SER A 181 5.64 -13.20 15.29
N ARG A 182 5.31 -14.26 16.03
CA ARG A 182 6.28 -15.01 16.84
C ARG A 182 7.32 -15.69 15.96
N LEU A 183 6.92 -16.26 14.82
CA LEU A 183 7.85 -16.86 13.86
C LEU A 183 8.75 -15.80 13.21
N VAL A 184 8.17 -14.68 12.75
CA VAL A 184 8.90 -13.56 12.16
C VAL A 184 9.97 -13.04 13.13
N LYS A 185 9.59 -12.71 14.36
CA LYS A 185 10.52 -12.15 15.37
C LYS A 185 11.58 -13.15 15.80
N LYS A 186 11.19 -14.40 16.06
CA LYS A 186 12.12 -15.42 16.58
C LYS A 186 13.25 -15.73 15.60
N HIS A 187 12.95 -15.74 14.31
CA HIS A 187 13.89 -16.11 13.25
C HIS A 187 14.38 -14.94 12.42
N GLN A 188 14.02 -13.71 12.82
CA GLN A 188 14.33 -12.49 12.08
C GLN A 188 13.96 -12.62 10.59
N ALA A 189 12.83 -13.28 10.33
CA ALA A 189 12.48 -13.71 8.99
C ALA A 189 12.07 -12.51 8.13
N HIS A 190 12.50 -12.53 6.87
CA HIS A 190 11.97 -11.63 5.86
C HIS A 190 10.53 -12.02 5.55
N THR A 191 9.63 -11.05 5.40
CA THR A 191 8.20 -11.35 5.16
C THR A 191 7.74 -10.83 3.81
N VAL A 192 7.04 -11.65 3.03
CA VAL A 192 6.51 -11.22 1.72
C VAL A 192 4.99 -11.35 1.73
N PRO A 193 4.24 -10.24 1.66
CA PRO A 193 2.79 -10.27 1.57
C PRO A 193 2.35 -10.61 0.14
N VAL A 194 1.36 -11.49 0.00
CA VAL A 194 0.79 -11.90 -1.28
C VAL A 194 -0.72 -11.83 -1.21
N TYR A 195 -1.32 -11.14 -2.17
CA TYR A 195 -2.77 -11.06 -2.31
C TYR A 195 -3.24 -11.88 -3.50
N ILE A 196 -4.23 -12.73 -3.25
CA ILE A 196 -4.92 -13.54 -4.25
C ILE A 196 -6.31 -12.95 -4.47
N ASP A 197 -6.64 -12.68 -5.72
CA ASP A 197 -7.99 -12.30 -6.13
C ASP A 197 -8.84 -13.54 -6.42
N GLY A 198 -10.14 -13.45 -6.14
CA GLY A 198 -11.09 -14.52 -6.41
C GLY A 198 -12.16 -14.69 -5.33
N HIS A 199 -13.17 -15.47 -5.67
CA HIS A 199 -14.27 -15.80 -4.78
C HIS A 199 -14.80 -17.22 -5.03
N ASN A 200 -15.39 -17.81 -4.00
CA ASN A 200 -16.14 -19.05 -4.11
C ASN A 200 -17.61 -18.78 -4.48
N SER A 201 -18.37 -19.85 -4.72
CA SER A 201 -19.77 -19.75 -5.13
C SER A 201 -20.67 -19.28 -3.97
N THR A 202 -21.82 -18.69 -4.28
CA THR A 202 -22.82 -18.30 -3.27
C THR A 202 -23.25 -19.48 -2.37
N PRO A 203 -23.50 -20.70 -2.90
CA PRO A 203 -23.76 -21.88 -2.07
C PRO A 203 -22.67 -22.19 -1.03
N PHE A 204 -21.40 -21.99 -1.37
CA PHE A 204 -20.28 -22.20 -0.43
C PHE A 204 -20.38 -21.25 0.78
N TYR A 205 -20.63 -19.96 0.54
CA TYR A 205 -20.78 -18.99 1.61
C TYR A 205 -22.04 -19.22 2.46
N LEU A 206 -23.14 -19.68 1.85
CA LEU A 206 -24.33 -20.10 2.61
C LEU A 206 -24.06 -21.32 3.49
N ALA A 207 -23.36 -22.33 2.97
CA ALA A 207 -23.01 -23.52 3.74
C ALA A 207 -22.12 -23.20 4.95
N GLY A 208 -21.20 -22.24 4.81
CA GLY A 208 -20.37 -21.76 5.92
C GLY A 208 -21.16 -21.12 7.06
N LYS A 209 -22.29 -20.47 6.76
CA LYS A 209 -23.21 -19.94 7.80
C LYS A 209 -23.95 -21.04 8.55
N ILE A 210 -24.13 -22.21 7.92
CA ILE A 210 -24.81 -23.36 8.53
C ILE A 210 -23.85 -24.14 9.42
N HIS A 211 -22.69 -24.56 8.90
CA HIS A 211 -21.69 -25.28 9.68
C HIS A 211 -20.29 -25.25 9.02
N PRO A 212 -19.20 -25.03 9.77
CA PRO A 212 -17.83 -24.99 9.23
C PRO A 212 -17.40 -26.24 8.45
N MET A 213 -17.81 -27.45 8.88
CA MET A 213 -17.49 -28.67 8.13
C MET A 213 -18.20 -28.77 6.78
N LEU A 214 -19.42 -28.25 6.64
CA LEU A 214 -20.11 -28.26 5.34
C LEU A 214 -19.36 -27.40 4.33
N ARG A 215 -18.84 -26.25 4.78
CA ARG A 215 -17.94 -25.40 3.99
C ARG A 215 -16.70 -26.17 3.53
N THR A 216 -16.00 -26.84 4.44
CA THR A 216 -14.79 -27.63 4.10
C THR A 216 -15.10 -28.75 3.11
N LEU A 217 -16.24 -29.43 3.26
CA LEU A 217 -16.66 -30.51 2.34
C LEU A 217 -17.02 -29.98 0.94
N MET A 218 -17.43 -28.71 0.80
CA MET A 218 -17.74 -28.09 -0.48
C MET A 218 -16.50 -27.61 -1.25
N LEU A 219 -15.32 -27.57 -0.63
CA LEU A 219 -14.08 -27.12 -1.29
C LEU A 219 -13.74 -27.96 -2.52
N GLY A 220 -14.07 -29.25 -2.54
CA GLY A 220 -13.88 -30.09 -3.71
C GLY A 220 -14.70 -29.63 -4.92
N ARG A 221 -15.93 -29.14 -4.70
CA ARG A 221 -16.76 -28.54 -5.74
C ARG A 221 -16.28 -27.16 -6.17
N GLU A 222 -15.82 -26.35 -5.21
CA GLU A 222 -15.22 -25.06 -5.52
C GLU A 222 -13.97 -25.23 -6.37
N LEU A 223 -13.10 -26.19 -6.06
CA LEU A 223 -11.93 -26.51 -6.86
C LEU A 223 -12.30 -26.83 -8.33
N LEU A 224 -13.34 -27.64 -8.53
CA LEU A 224 -13.82 -28.03 -9.86
C LEU A 224 -14.53 -26.91 -10.62
N ASN A 225 -15.10 -25.91 -9.93
CA ASN A 225 -15.85 -24.84 -10.56
C ASN A 225 -14.99 -23.66 -11.04
N LYS A 226 -13.69 -23.66 -10.72
CA LYS A 226 -12.71 -22.65 -11.14
C LYS A 226 -12.08 -22.94 -12.51
N GLN A 227 -12.62 -23.92 -13.22
CA GLN A 227 -12.19 -24.24 -14.59
C GLN A 227 -12.39 -23.02 -15.50
N HIS A 228 -11.35 -22.65 -16.25
CA HIS A 228 -11.28 -21.50 -17.15
C HIS A 228 -11.34 -20.13 -16.46
N THR A 229 -11.04 -20.05 -15.16
CA THR A 229 -10.88 -18.78 -14.45
C THR A 229 -9.40 -18.40 -14.40
N GLN A 230 -9.10 -17.14 -14.74
CA GLN A 230 -7.77 -16.57 -14.56
C GLN A 230 -7.69 -15.90 -13.18
N ILE A 231 -6.87 -16.47 -12.29
CA ILE A 231 -6.70 -15.99 -10.92
C ILE A 231 -5.59 -14.93 -10.86
N GLY A 232 -5.93 -13.72 -10.44
CA GLY A 232 -4.99 -12.62 -10.26
C GLY A 232 -4.19 -12.76 -8.97
N ILE A 233 -2.88 -12.58 -9.04
CA ILE A 233 -1.96 -12.61 -7.90
C ILE A 233 -1.16 -11.32 -7.84
N ALA A 234 -1.11 -10.70 -6.68
CA ALA A 234 -0.26 -9.55 -6.40
C ALA A 234 0.79 -9.92 -5.35
N ILE A 235 2.06 -9.68 -5.65
CA ILE A 235 3.19 -9.98 -4.76
C ILE A 235 3.75 -8.65 -4.25
N GLY A 236 3.70 -8.41 -2.95
CA GLY A 236 4.24 -7.20 -2.34
C GLY A 236 5.77 -7.18 -2.32
N GLU A 237 6.32 -6.05 -1.89
CA GLU A 237 7.75 -5.96 -1.59
C GLU A 237 8.08 -6.74 -0.31
N GLY A 238 9.32 -7.16 -0.21
CA GLY A 238 9.79 -7.89 0.94
C GLY A 238 10.02 -6.98 2.15
N ILE A 239 9.37 -7.31 3.26
CA ILE A 239 9.43 -6.59 4.54
C ILE A 239 10.60 -7.16 5.35
N SER A 240 11.58 -6.29 5.63
CA SER A 240 12.75 -6.65 6.43
C SER A 240 12.41 -6.77 7.91
N HIS A 241 13.12 -7.63 8.66
CA HIS A 241 12.93 -7.71 10.10
C HIS A 241 13.21 -6.37 10.81
N SER A 242 14.21 -5.61 10.35
CA SER A 242 14.55 -4.30 10.91
C SER A 242 13.40 -3.29 10.84
N GLU A 243 12.50 -3.43 9.87
CA GLU A 243 11.33 -2.57 9.71
C GLU A 243 10.25 -2.86 10.77
N VAL A 244 10.10 -4.12 11.17
CA VAL A 244 9.01 -4.57 12.05
C VAL A 244 9.47 -4.93 13.47
N GLN A 245 10.77 -4.88 13.76
CA GLN A 245 11.35 -5.32 15.04
C GLN A 245 10.80 -4.57 16.27
N HIS A 246 10.35 -3.32 16.07
CA HIS A 246 9.82 -2.48 17.15
C HIS A 246 8.32 -2.68 17.41
N LEU A 247 7.61 -3.39 16.53
CA LEU A 247 6.17 -3.61 16.64
C LEU A 247 5.86 -4.70 17.66
N CYS A 248 4.80 -4.54 18.45
CA CYS A 248 4.25 -5.64 19.25
C CYS A 248 3.63 -6.72 18.35
N ASP A 249 3.30 -7.89 18.91
CA ASP A 249 2.80 -9.02 18.12
C ASP A 249 1.52 -8.68 17.33
N GLN A 250 0.57 -7.98 17.97
CA GLN A 250 -0.67 -7.57 17.31
C GLN A 250 -0.41 -6.53 16.22
N GLN A 251 0.44 -5.53 16.48
CA GLN A 251 0.81 -4.51 15.50
C GLN A 251 1.47 -5.14 14.27
N LEU A 252 2.39 -6.10 14.47
CA LEU A 252 3.05 -6.80 13.38
C LEU A 252 2.04 -7.61 12.54
N VAL A 253 1.14 -8.36 13.17
CA VAL A 253 0.06 -9.07 12.45
C VAL A 253 -0.78 -8.11 11.63
N ASN A 254 -1.22 -7.01 12.24
CA ASN A 254 -2.02 -5.98 11.57
C ASN A 254 -1.25 -5.34 10.41
N TYR A 255 0.05 -5.08 10.59
CA TYR A 255 0.94 -4.52 9.56
C TYR A 255 1.06 -5.46 8.36
N LEU A 256 1.28 -6.77 8.60
CA LEU A 256 1.36 -7.76 7.53
C LEU A 256 0.02 -7.93 6.79
N ARG A 257 -1.09 -7.96 7.55
CA ARG A 257 -2.44 -8.03 6.97
C ARG A 257 -2.70 -6.79 6.12
N LEU A 258 -2.42 -5.59 6.64
CA LEU A 258 -2.57 -4.33 5.91
C LEU A 258 -1.77 -4.33 4.61
N ASN A 259 -0.48 -4.66 4.67
CA ASN A 259 0.36 -4.73 3.47
C ASN A 259 -0.15 -5.76 2.45
N THR A 260 -0.77 -6.84 2.91
CA THR A 260 -1.42 -7.82 2.03
C THR A 260 -2.66 -7.23 1.36
N TYR A 261 -3.56 -6.60 2.11
CA TYR A 261 -4.79 -6.03 1.55
C TYR A 261 -4.56 -4.73 0.77
N LEU A 262 -3.48 -3.98 0.99
CA LEU A 262 -3.14 -2.82 0.13
C LEU A 262 -2.73 -3.23 -1.30
N LEU A 263 -2.41 -4.51 -1.51
CA LEU A 263 -2.22 -5.06 -2.86
C LEU A 263 -3.57 -5.22 -3.58
N GLN A 264 -4.68 -5.30 -2.85
CA GLN A 264 -6.06 -5.25 -3.35
C GLN A 264 -6.40 -3.82 -3.74
N SER A 265 -5.93 -3.33 -4.88
CA SER A 265 -6.41 -2.05 -5.42
C SER A 265 -6.30 -2.00 -6.94
N SER A 266 -7.46 -1.69 -7.52
CA SER A 266 -7.90 -1.12 -8.81
C SER A 266 -6.84 -0.65 -9.83
N PRO A 267 -7.22 -0.64 -11.13
CA PRO A 267 -6.28 -0.51 -12.25
C PRO A 267 -5.33 0.64 -12.01
N VAL A 268 -4.04 0.37 -12.23
CA VAL A 268 -3.02 1.41 -12.42
C VAL A 268 -3.69 2.45 -13.31
N ARG A 269 -3.94 3.66 -12.78
CA ARG A 269 -4.33 4.80 -13.62
C ARG A 269 -3.28 4.82 -14.69
N ASN A 270 -3.67 4.45 -15.91
CA ASN A 270 -2.75 4.40 -17.04
C ASN A 270 -2.18 5.81 -17.16
N LYS A 271 -0.98 6.04 -16.62
CA LYS A 271 -0.21 7.27 -16.85
C LYS A 271 0.06 7.46 -18.35
N THR A 272 -0.17 6.40 -19.14
CA THR A 272 -0.12 6.34 -20.61
C THR A 272 -1.34 6.91 -21.31
N ALA A 273 -2.44 7.19 -20.62
CA ALA A 273 -3.36 8.22 -21.08
C ALA A 273 -2.73 9.57 -20.73
N SER A 274 -1.58 9.87 -21.36
CA SER A 274 -1.08 11.22 -21.49
C SER A 274 -2.26 12.03 -22.00
N ASP A 275 -2.76 12.93 -21.17
CA ASP A 275 -3.78 13.87 -21.54
C ASP A 275 -3.18 14.75 -22.64
N ARG A 276 -3.28 14.28 -23.90
CA ARG A 276 -2.80 14.98 -25.10
C ARG A 276 -3.54 16.31 -25.32
N SER A 277 -4.43 16.70 -24.40
CA SER A 277 -5.18 17.95 -24.41
C SER A 277 -4.52 19.08 -23.61
N LEU A 278 -3.57 18.80 -22.70
CA LEU A 278 -2.98 19.85 -21.88
C LEU A 278 -2.01 20.71 -22.70
N PRO A 279 -2.07 22.05 -22.59
CA PRO A 279 -1.07 22.92 -23.20
C PRO A 279 0.34 22.59 -22.69
N PRO A 280 1.37 22.73 -23.52
CA PRO A 280 2.75 22.57 -23.07
C PRO A 280 3.04 23.56 -21.93
N VAL A 281 3.90 23.16 -21.00
CA VAL A 281 4.44 24.10 -20.01
C VAL A 281 5.20 25.19 -20.75
N ALA A 282 5.07 26.43 -20.29
CA ALA A 282 5.71 27.59 -20.92
C ALA A 282 7.23 27.38 -21.05
N GLU A 283 7.82 27.95 -22.10
CA GLU A 283 9.26 27.94 -22.27
C GLU A 283 9.95 28.82 -21.22
N ARG A 284 11.19 28.47 -20.87
CA ARG A 284 11.99 29.29 -19.97
C ARG A 284 12.33 30.62 -20.66
N LEU A 285 12.17 31.73 -19.95
CA LEU A 285 12.60 33.05 -20.43
C LEU A 285 14.14 33.13 -20.54
N PRO A 286 14.67 34.05 -21.36
CA PRO A 286 16.12 34.27 -21.48
C PRO A 286 16.80 34.40 -20.12
N LEU A 287 17.95 33.73 -19.96
CA LEU A 287 18.69 33.75 -18.69
C LEU A 287 19.06 35.18 -18.26
N ALA A 288 19.32 36.08 -19.21
CA ALA A 288 19.63 37.48 -18.92
C ALA A 288 18.51 38.15 -18.12
N ASP A 289 17.25 37.90 -18.46
CA ASP A 289 16.08 38.50 -17.80
C ASP A 289 15.94 37.99 -16.36
N LEU A 290 16.18 36.69 -16.13
CA LEU A 290 16.20 36.11 -14.78
C LEU A 290 17.34 36.67 -13.91
N LEU A 291 18.51 36.91 -14.51
CA LEU A 291 19.65 37.48 -13.80
C LEU A 291 19.46 38.98 -13.52
N GLU A 292 18.77 39.69 -14.41
CA GLU A 292 18.39 41.08 -14.21
C GLU A 292 17.46 41.24 -13.00
N ASP A 293 16.41 40.40 -12.90
CA ASP A 293 15.54 40.34 -11.72
C ASP A 293 16.38 40.19 -10.43
N ILE A 294 17.32 39.24 -10.38
CA ILE A 294 18.17 39.01 -9.20
C ILE A 294 19.09 40.20 -8.91
N ALA A 295 19.67 40.80 -9.96
CA ALA A 295 20.61 41.92 -9.82
C ALA A 295 19.95 43.20 -9.29
N GLN A 296 18.66 43.38 -9.54
CA GLN A 296 17.87 44.52 -9.07
C GLN A 296 17.34 44.34 -7.64
N LEU A 297 17.39 43.13 -7.08
CA LEU A 297 16.90 42.89 -5.73
C LEU A 297 17.72 43.66 -4.67
N PRO A 298 17.04 44.32 -3.72
CA PRO A 298 17.72 45.00 -2.63
C PRO A 298 18.39 43.98 -1.70
N TYR A 299 19.46 44.41 -1.01
CA TYR A 299 20.16 43.57 -0.04
C TYR A 299 19.25 43.01 1.06
N ALA A 300 18.18 43.74 1.42
CA ALA A 300 17.19 43.31 2.39
C ALA A 300 16.44 42.02 1.98
N ASP A 301 16.28 41.79 0.68
CA ASP A 301 15.59 40.62 0.12
C ASP A 301 16.50 39.39 0.07
N HIS A 302 17.83 39.58 0.18
CA HIS A 302 18.77 38.47 0.34
C HIS A 302 18.71 37.94 1.77
N MET A 303 18.20 36.72 1.92
CA MET A 303 18.04 36.07 3.22
C MET A 303 19.37 35.50 3.69
N LEU A 304 19.99 34.63 2.88
CA LEU A 304 21.24 33.98 3.23
C LEU A 304 21.97 33.44 2.00
N ARG A 305 23.27 33.16 2.20
CA ARG A 305 24.14 32.46 1.26
C ARG A 305 24.66 31.18 1.88
N HIS A 306 24.67 30.09 1.10
CA HIS A 306 25.27 28.83 1.52
C HIS A 306 25.90 28.12 0.31
N ASN A 307 27.23 28.01 0.30
CA ASN A 307 27.99 27.51 -0.85
C ASN A 307 27.55 28.24 -2.14
N GLN A 308 27.16 27.51 -3.19
CA GLN A 308 26.69 28.07 -4.47
C GLN A 308 25.27 28.67 -4.43
N PHE A 309 24.52 28.43 -3.35
CA PHE A 309 23.12 28.83 -3.27
C PHE A 309 22.96 30.21 -2.62
N ASP A 310 22.08 31.02 -3.18
CA ASP A 310 21.50 32.19 -2.52
C ASP A 310 20.01 31.97 -2.29
N VAL A 311 19.53 32.47 -1.16
CA VAL A 311 18.10 32.44 -0.81
C VAL A 311 17.61 33.88 -0.74
N TYR A 312 16.51 34.15 -1.44
CA TYR A 312 15.88 35.46 -1.49
C TYR A 312 14.42 35.36 -1.04
N CYS A 313 13.86 36.45 -0.50
CA CYS A 313 12.43 36.59 -0.20
C CYS A 313 11.98 37.97 -0.66
N THR A 314 11.03 38.04 -1.60
CA THR A 314 10.60 39.31 -2.22
C THR A 314 9.17 39.23 -2.78
N THR A 315 8.63 40.31 -3.33
CA THR A 315 7.31 40.35 -3.97
C THR A 315 7.40 40.00 -5.46
N ALA A 316 6.30 39.53 -6.06
CA ALA A 316 6.26 39.18 -7.49
C ALA A 316 6.65 40.33 -8.42
N ASP A 317 6.32 41.57 -8.07
CA ASP A 317 6.61 42.77 -8.88
C ASP A 317 8.11 43.03 -9.06
N ASN A 318 8.94 42.58 -8.11
CA ASN A 318 10.40 42.73 -8.18
C ASN A 318 11.08 41.64 -9.03
N ILE A 319 10.37 40.56 -9.35
CA ILE A 319 10.92 39.36 -10.00
C ILE A 319 9.98 38.80 -11.09
N PRO A 320 9.54 39.60 -12.08
CA PRO A 320 8.56 39.15 -13.07
C PRO A 320 9.05 37.94 -13.90
N SER A 321 10.32 37.92 -14.30
CA SER A 321 10.92 36.85 -15.10
C SER A 321 11.17 35.59 -14.26
N LEU A 322 11.58 35.78 -13.01
CA LEU A 322 11.75 34.71 -12.04
C LEU A 322 10.42 34.14 -11.54
N MET A 323 9.34 34.93 -11.45
CA MET A 323 8.01 34.41 -11.17
C MET A 323 7.49 33.54 -12.31
N HIS A 324 7.74 33.93 -13.56
CA HIS A 324 7.49 33.05 -14.70
C HIS A 324 8.23 31.71 -14.52
N GLU A 325 9.50 31.74 -14.10
CA GLU A 325 10.27 30.52 -13.86
C GLU A 325 9.74 29.69 -12.68
N ILE A 326 9.32 30.33 -11.58
CA ILE A 326 8.68 29.66 -10.43
C ILE A 326 7.41 28.95 -10.89
N GLY A 327 6.54 29.63 -11.65
CA GLY A 327 5.31 29.05 -12.21
C GLY A 327 5.58 27.87 -13.15
N ARG A 328 6.64 27.98 -13.97
CA ARG A 328 7.08 26.91 -14.87
C ARG A 328 7.54 25.66 -14.10
N ILE A 329 8.37 25.87 -13.07
CA ILE A 329 8.93 24.79 -12.25
C ILE A 329 7.85 24.13 -11.39
N ARG A 330 6.93 24.91 -10.80
CA ARG A 330 5.73 24.38 -10.14
C ARG A 330 4.95 23.46 -11.08
N GLU A 331 4.57 23.95 -12.26
CA GLU A 331 3.76 23.16 -13.18
C GLU A 331 4.47 21.89 -13.67
N LEU A 332 5.76 21.97 -14.01
CA LEU A 332 6.55 20.78 -14.40
C LEU A 332 6.52 19.70 -13.32
N ASN A 333 6.85 20.08 -12.09
CA ASN A 333 6.98 19.12 -11.00
C ASN A 333 5.61 18.61 -10.53
N PHE A 334 4.60 19.47 -10.45
CA PHE A 334 3.27 19.07 -10.01
C PHE A 334 2.54 18.20 -11.06
N ARG A 335 2.72 18.44 -12.36
CA ARG A 335 2.17 17.56 -13.41
C ARG A 335 2.67 16.13 -13.30
N GLU A 336 3.96 15.92 -12.96
CA GLU A 336 4.55 14.58 -12.85
C GLU A 336 3.88 13.71 -11.78
N VAL A 337 3.31 14.34 -10.76
CA VAL A 337 2.64 13.68 -9.61
C VAL A 337 1.12 13.88 -9.60
N GLY A 338 0.54 14.33 -10.72
CA GLY A 338 -0.91 14.50 -10.87
C GLY A 338 -1.53 15.65 -10.09
N GLU A 339 -0.73 16.66 -9.73
CA GLU A 339 -1.12 17.88 -8.99
C GLU A 339 -1.02 19.16 -9.83
N GLY A 340 -0.56 19.07 -11.08
CA GLY A 340 -0.41 20.21 -11.98
C GLY A 340 -1.74 20.90 -12.26
N THR A 341 -1.68 22.21 -12.53
CA THR A 341 -2.88 23.01 -12.85
C THR A 341 -3.47 22.65 -14.21
N GLY A 342 -2.66 22.06 -15.09
CA GLY A 342 -2.98 21.85 -16.50
C GLY A 342 -2.75 23.09 -17.36
N CYS A 343 -2.34 24.22 -16.77
CA CYS A 343 -2.01 25.47 -17.48
C CYS A 343 -0.53 25.52 -17.86
N ALA A 344 -0.13 26.43 -18.74
CA ALA A 344 1.27 26.59 -19.13
C ALA A 344 2.18 27.04 -17.96
N LEU A 345 1.61 27.66 -16.93
CA LEU A 345 2.28 28.14 -15.72
C LEU A 345 1.35 27.88 -14.52
N ASP A 346 1.91 27.42 -13.39
CA ASP A 346 1.20 27.40 -12.10
C ASP A 346 1.42 28.74 -11.38
N ILE A 347 0.67 29.74 -11.84
CA ILE A 347 0.58 31.08 -11.25
C ILE A 347 -0.91 31.42 -11.10
N ASP A 348 -1.29 31.90 -9.92
CA ASP A 348 -2.64 32.29 -9.57
C ASP A 348 -2.71 33.76 -9.11
N ARG A 349 -3.92 34.23 -8.75
CA ARG A 349 -4.15 35.60 -8.31
C ARG A 349 -3.47 35.97 -7.00
N PHE A 350 -3.11 35.00 -6.17
CA PHE A 350 -2.48 35.20 -4.86
C PHE A 350 -0.98 35.46 -5.01
N ASP A 351 -0.33 34.92 -6.04
CA ASP A 351 1.11 35.12 -6.25
C ASP A 351 1.50 36.60 -6.31
N ARG A 352 0.60 37.49 -6.76
CA ARG A 352 0.87 38.94 -6.76
C ARG A 352 0.99 39.53 -5.35
N ASP A 353 0.17 39.07 -4.41
CA ASP A 353 0.07 39.69 -3.08
C ASP A 353 0.94 38.98 -2.02
N TYR A 354 1.51 37.82 -2.38
CA TYR A 354 2.34 37.03 -1.49
C TYR A 354 3.81 37.30 -1.74
N LEU A 355 4.63 37.07 -0.72
CA LEU A 355 6.06 36.99 -0.87
C LEU A 355 6.46 35.64 -1.45
N HIS A 356 7.57 35.62 -2.19
CA HIS A 356 8.18 34.44 -2.77
C HIS A 356 9.57 34.26 -2.20
N LEU A 357 9.72 33.23 -1.38
CA LEU A 357 11.01 32.74 -0.94
C LEU A 357 11.54 31.78 -2.00
N PHE A 358 12.73 32.01 -2.54
CA PHE A 358 13.30 31.12 -3.54
C PHE A 358 14.81 30.94 -3.39
N ILE A 359 15.30 29.82 -3.92
CA ILE A 359 16.71 29.46 -3.92
C ILE A 359 17.24 29.52 -5.35
N TRP A 360 18.34 30.25 -5.54
CA TRP A 360 19.06 30.34 -6.80
C TRP A 360 20.42 29.63 -6.70
N ASP A 361 20.69 28.72 -7.63
CA ASP A 361 22.02 28.12 -7.83
C ASP A 361 22.84 29.04 -8.75
N ARG A 362 23.86 29.71 -8.20
CA ARG A 362 24.72 30.64 -8.96
C ARG A 362 25.69 29.94 -9.91
N GLU A 363 26.06 28.70 -9.64
CA GLU A 363 26.98 27.96 -10.50
C GLU A 363 26.25 27.44 -11.74
N LYS A 364 25.00 27.00 -11.58
CA LYS A 364 24.17 26.47 -12.67
C LYS A 364 23.25 27.50 -13.31
N ASN A 365 23.09 28.66 -12.69
CA ASN A 365 22.13 29.70 -13.10
C ASN A 365 20.70 29.15 -13.22
N GLN A 366 20.22 28.52 -12.14
CA GLN A 366 18.94 27.82 -12.11
C GLN A 366 18.18 28.04 -10.80
N LEU A 367 16.86 28.05 -10.91
CA LEU A 367 15.96 27.98 -9.77
C LEU A 367 16.03 26.57 -9.15
N VAL A 368 16.27 26.50 -7.85
CA VAL A 368 16.36 25.24 -7.10
C VAL A 368 15.01 24.86 -6.48
N GLY A 369 14.32 25.85 -5.95
CA GLY A 369 13.02 25.69 -5.31
C GLY A 369 12.46 27.01 -4.82
N ALA A 370 11.18 27.03 -4.52
CA ALA A 370 10.47 28.22 -4.07
C ALA A 370 9.35 27.87 -3.08
N TYR A 371 8.93 28.85 -2.28
CA TYR A 371 7.84 28.75 -1.33
C TYR A 371 7.12 30.11 -1.23
N ARG A 372 5.79 30.09 -1.22
CA ARG A 372 4.95 31.28 -1.11
C ARG A 372 4.63 31.59 0.35
N LEU A 373 4.80 32.85 0.76
CA LEU A 373 4.62 33.36 2.12
C LEU A 373 3.60 34.51 2.12
N GLY A 374 2.44 34.30 2.76
CA GLY A 374 1.37 35.29 2.86
C GLY A 374 1.33 35.92 4.24
N LEU A 375 1.68 37.20 4.36
CA LEU A 375 1.62 37.92 5.62
C LEU A 375 0.15 38.18 5.99
N VAL A 376 -0.39 37.43 6.96
CA VAL A 376 -1.84 37.38 7.21
C VAL A 376 -2.38 38.75 7.59
N ASP A 377 -1.69 39.47 8.47
CA ASP A 377 -2.10 40.82 8.91
C ASP A 377 -2.27 41.77 7.71
N LYS A 378 -1.32 41.76 6.77
CA LYS A 378 -1.35 42.59 5.56
C LYS A 378 -2.41 42.16 4.56
N LEU A 379 -2.55 40.86 4.34
CA LEU A 379 -3.55 40.34 3.40
C LEU A 379 -4.97 40.61 3.89
N ILE A 380 -5.23 40.42 5.19
CA ILE A 380 -6.54 40.69 5.81
C ILE A 380 -6.87 42.19 5.77
N GLU A 381 -5.90 43.07 6.09
CA GLU A 381 -6.10 44.52 6.07
C GLU A 381 -6.61 45.02 4.70
N HIS A 382 -6.12 44.44 3.61
CA HIS A 382 -6.48 44.88 2.26
C HIS A 382 -7.63 44.11 1.60
N LYS A 383 -7.77 42.81 1.88
CA LYS A 383 -8.68 41.91 1.13
C LYS A 383 -9.60 41.07 2.02
N GLY A 384 -9.51 41.24 3.34
CA GLY A 384 -10.16 40.35 4.30
C GLY A 384 -9.73 38.89 4.09
N ILE A 385 -10.52 37.97 4.65
CA ILE A 385 -10.22 36.52 4.63
C ILE A 385 -10.09 35.96 3.21
N SER A 386 -10.82 36.53 2.25
CA SER A 386 -10.73 36.12 0.84
C SER A 386 -9.37 36.37 0.18
N GLY A 387 -8.52 37.19 0.81
CA GLY A 387 -7.13 37.39 0.43
C GLY A 387 -6.22 36.20 0.73
N LEU A 388 -6.65 35.27 1.60
CA LEU A 388 -5.89 34.09 1.97
C LEU A 388 -6.15 32.93 0.99
N TYR A 389 -5.10 32.26 0.52
CA TYR A 389 -5.19 31.13 -0.40
C TYR A 389 -5.97 29.96 0.22
N SER A 390 -5.72 29.65 1.50
CA SER A 390 -6.41 28.55 2.18
C SER A 390 -7.92 28.76 2.29
N SER A 391 -8.42 30.00 2.18
CA SER A 391 -9.88 30.27 2.14
C SER A 391 -10.57 29.68 0.91
N THR A 392 -9.80 29.33 -0.14
CA THR A 392 -10.32 28.60 -1.31
C THR A 392 -10.47 27.10 -1.09
N LEU A 393 -9.81 26.57 -0.05
CA LEU A 393 -9.78 25.15 0.27
C LEU A 393 -10.58 24.84 1.54
N PHE A 394 -10.70 25.81 2.44
CA PHE A 394 -11.35 25.66 3.74
C PHE A 394 -12.28 26.83 4.03
N HIS A 395 -13.39 26.53 4.69
CA HIS A 395 -14.28 27.49 5.32
C HIS A 395 -13.81 27.75 6.75
N TYR A 396 -13.41 28.99 7.02
CA TYR A 396 -13.08 29.48 8.36
C TYR A 396 -13.35 30.99 8.42
N ASP A 397 -13.35 31.55 9.63
CA ASP A 397 -13.53 32.99 9.86
C ASP A 397 -12.40 33.57 10.72
N GLN A 398 -12.53 34.84 11.12
CA GLN A 398 -11.51 35.55 11.89
C GLN A 398 -11.17 34.87 13.23
N ARG A 399 -12.10 34.08 13.81
CA ARG A 399 -11.86 33.37 15.07
C ARG A 399 -10.75 32.32 14.92
N PHE A 400 -10.69 31.63 13.78
CA PHE A 400 -9.61 30.68 13.48
C PHE A 400 -8.25 31.39 13.46
N LEU A 401 -8.18 32.54 12.79
CA LEU A 401 -6.94 33.31 12.64
C LEU A 401 -6.48 33.92 13.98
N ASN A 402 -7.41 34.41 14.80
CA ASN A 402 -7.09 35.05 16.07
C ASN A 402 -6.35 34.11 17.05
N ASN A 403 -6.53 32.79 16.91
CA ASN A 403 -5.83 31.82 17.75
C ASN A 403 -4.34 31.65 17.40
N MET A 404 -3.90 32.15 16.25
CA MET A 404 -2.51 32.04 15.76
C MET A 404 -1.75 33.37 15.86
N GLY A 405 -2.35 34.41 16.45
CA GLY A 405 -1.75 35.75 16.50
C GLY A 405 -1.35 36.26 15.11
N ASN A 406 -0.15 36.83 15.01
CA ASN A 406 0.42 37.22 13.73
C ASN A 406 1.07 36.01 13.05
N ALA A 407 0.45 35.56 11.97
CA ALA A 407 0.86 34.37 11.24
C ALA A 407 1.32 34.68 9.81
N ILE A 408 2.09 33.75 9.24
CA ILE A 408 2.39 33.69 7.82
C ILE A 408 1.68 32.46 7.24
N GLU A 409 0.84 32.67 6.23
CA GLU A 409 0.26 31.59 5.45
C GLU A 409 1.30 31.05 4.46
N MET A 410 1.58 29.75 4.54
CA MET A 410 2.53 29.05 3.69
C MET A 410 1.79 28.23 2.64
N GLY A 411 2.26 28.23 1.40
CA GLY A 411 1.69 27.34 0.37
C GLY A 411 2.52 27.25 -0.90
N ARG A 412 2.15 26.31 -1.79
CA ARG A 412 2.75 26.17 -3.14
C ARG A 412 4.29 26.06 -3.12
N SER A 413 4.82 25.24 -2.20
CA SER A 413 6.25 24.91 -2.18
C SER A 413 6.60 23.99 -3.34
N VAL A 414 7.75 24.23 -3.96
CA VAL A 414 8.30 23.38 -5.02
C VAL A 414 9.81 23.28 -4.87
N ILE A 415 10.35 22.09 -5.12
CA ILE A 415 11.77 21.87 -5.37
C ILE A 415 11.87 21.24 -6.75
N ASP A 416 12.71 21.82 -7.61
CA ASP A 416 12.89 21.30 -8.95
C ASP A 416 13.46 19.87 -8.92
N SER A 417 12.99 19.01 -9.81
CA SER A 417 13.21 17.56 -9.77
C SER A 417 14.69 17.15 -9.70
N GLN A 418 15.58 17.95 -10.30
CA GLN A 418 17.02 17.73 -10.25
C GLN A 418 17.63 17.94 -8.83
N TYR A 419 16.94 18.67 -7.95
CA TYR A 419 17.37 18.95 -6.58
C TYR A 419 16.56 18.20 -5.50
N GLN A 420 15.48 17.50 -5.85
CA GLN A 420 14.63 16.80 -4.87
C GLN A 420 15.36 15.72 -4.05
N LYS A 421 16.42 15.12 -4.59
CA LYS A 421 17.25 14.13 -3.88
C LYS A 421 18.34 14.78 -3.00
N SER A 422 18.45 16.11 -3.02
CA SER A 422 19.39 16.85 -2.18
C SER A 422 18.71 17.35 -0.91
N MET A 423 19.23 16.94 0.26
CA MET A 423 18.79 17.48 1.55
C MET A 423 18.99 19.01 1.65
N ALA A 424 19.91 19.59 0.87
CA ALA A 424 20.25 21.01 0.97
C ALA A 424 19.10 21.92 0.54
N ALA A 425 18.34 21.57 -0.51
CA ALA A 425 17.30 22.44 -1.06
C ALA A 425 16.19 22.70 -0.03
N LEU A 426 15.62 21.63 0.55
CA LEU A 426 14.57 21.76 1.56
C LEU A 426 15.08 22.48 2.81
N LEU A 427 16.30 22.16 3.26
CA LEU A 427 16.90 22.82 4.42
C LEU A 427 17.11 24.32 4.19
N LEU A 428 17.48 24.74 2.98
CA LEU A 428 17.68 26.14 2.64
C LEU A 428 16.36 26.92 2.57
N LEU A 429 15.27 26.31 2.11
CA LEU A 429 13.94 26.92 2.22
C LEU A 429 13.59 27.17 3.69
N TRP A 430 13.78 26.17 4.56
CA TRP A 430 13.54 26.33 5.99
C TRP A 430 14.44 27.38 6.64
N LYS A 431 15.73 27.43 6.30
CA LYS A 431 16.63 28.48 6.77
C LYS A 431 16.19 29.87 6.29
N GLY A 432 15.74 29.97 5.04
CA GLY A 432 15.20 31.22 4.48
C GLY A 432 13.96 31.71 5.23
N ILE A 433 13.01 30.81 5.51
CA ILE A 433 11.84 31.10 6.37
C ILE A 433 12.31 31.56 7.76
N GLY A 434 13.24 30.81 8.37
CA GLY A 434 13.80 31.16 9.68
C GLY A 434 14.44 32.54 9.71
N THR A 435 15.25 32.88 8.71
CA THR A 435 15.85 34.22 8.58
C THR A 435 14.80 35.31 8.37
N TYR A 436 13.76 35.04 7.58
CA TYR A 436 12.67 36.00 7.41
C TYR A 436 11.95 36.27 8.73
N VAL A 437 11.60 35.23 9.48
CA VAL A 437 10.95 35.33 10.80
C VAL A 437 11.86 35.99 11.85
N GLU A 438 13.16 35.69 11.84
CA GLU A 438 14.14 36.35 12.72
C GLU A 438 14.19 37.87 12.49
N ARG A 439 14.12 38.30 11.22
CA ARG A 439 14.06 39.72 10.84
C ARG A 439 12.69 40.37 11.14
N HIS A 440 11.64 39.56 11.30
CA HIS A 440 10.27 40.00 11.53
C HIS A 440 9.64 39.26 12.72
N PRO A 441 10.14 39.50 13.95
CA PRO A 441 9.81 38.71 15.14
C PRO A 441 8.34 38.85 15.58
N GLN A 442 7.58 39.77 14.97
CA GLN A 442 6.15 39.86 15.18
C GLN A 442 5.40 38.63 14.64
N TYR A 443 5.92 37.91 13.64
CA TYR A 443 5.31 36.70 13.12
C TYR A 443 5.72 35.49 13.95
N THR A 444 4.75 34.86 14.60
CA THR A 444 5.00 33.79 15.58
C THR A 444 4.49 32.43 15.13
N HIS A 445 3.63 32.40 14.11
CA HIS A 445 3.00 31.17 13.62
C HIS A 445 3.14 31.04 12.10
N LEU A 446 3.31 29.81 11.64
CA LEU A 446 3.21 29.43 10.24
C LEU A 446 2.03 28.46 10.12
N PHE A 447 1.16 28.68 9.15
CA PHE A 447 0.05 27.76 8.87
C PHE A 447 -0.17 27.66 7.37
N GLY A 448 -0.83 26.59 6.92
CA GLY A 448 -1.14 26.43 5.51
C GLY A 448 -1.56 25.01 5.16
N PRO A 449 -2.13 24.81 3.96
CA PRO A 449 -2.48 23.49 3.47
C PRO A 449 -1.24 22.65 3.14
N VAL A 450 -1.35 21.35 3.37
CA VAL A 450 -0.42 20.35 2.85
C VAL A 450 -1.15 19.49 1.81
N SER A 451 -0.50 19.24 0.66
CA SER A 451 -1.05 18.40 -0.40
C SER A 451 -0.67 16.94 -0.18
N ILE A 452 -1.60 16.02 -0.46
CA ILE A 452 -1.33 14.60 -0.59
C ILE A 452 -1.62 14.21 -2.04
N SER A 453 -0.61 13.70 -2.74
CA SER A 453 -0.69 13.42 -4.17
C SER A 453 -1.83 12.49 -4.58
N ASN A 454 -2.43 12.83 -5.72
CA ASN A 454 -3.44 12.02 -6.38
C ASN A 454 -2.87 10.74 -7.03
N ASP A 455 -1.53 10.59 -7.08
CA ASP A 455 -0.87 9.35 -7.49
C ASP A 455 -1.00 8.24 -6.43
N TYR A 456 -1.20 8.59 -5.15
CA TYR A 456 -1.51 7.61 -4.12
C TYR A 456 -2.90 6.99 -4.38
N SER A 457 -3.09 5.73 -3.98
CA SER A 457 -4.43 5.14 -3.99
C SER A 457 -5.34 5.86 -2.99
N GLU A 458 -6.67 5.77 -3.19
CA GLU A 458 -7.64 6.31 -2.22
C GLU A 458 -7.42 5.75 -0.81
N GLN A 459 -7.08 4.46 -0.72
CA GLN A 459 -6.76 3.78 0.53
C GLN A 459 -5.52 4.38 1.18
N ALA A 460 -4.45 4.63 0.42
CA ALA A 460 -3.23 5.22 0.95
C ALA A 460 -3.43 6.67 1.43
N ARG A 461 -4.15 7.49 0.64
CA ARG A 461 -4.51 8.87 1.05
C ARG A 461 -5.33 8.86 2.35
N ARG A 462 -6.25 7.92 2.47
CA ARG A 462 -7.07 7.79 3.67
C ARG A 462 -6.25 7.32 4.88
N LEU A 463 -5.35 6.36 4.71
CA LEU A 463 -4.46 5.93 5.78
C LEU A 463 -3.63 7.11 6.30
N LEU A 464 -3.05 7.91 5.41
CA LEU A 464 -2.33 9.13 5.78
C LEU A 464 -3.20 10.10 6.57
N ALA A 465 -4.42 10.38 6.08
CA ALA A 465 -5.36 11.27 6.75
C ALA A 465 -5.78 10.74 8.14
N ASP A 466 -6.12 9.46 8.25
CA ASP A 466 -6.52 8.82 9.50
C ASP A 466 -5.36 8.84 10.52
N THR A 467 -4.13 8.55 10.08
CA THR A 467 -2.93 8.63 10.94
C THR A 467 -2.66 10.05 11.42
N MET A 468 -2.72 11.04 10.52
CA MET A 468 -2.57 12.44 10.92
C MET A 468 -3.66 12.88 11.90
N THR A 469 -4.90 12.43 11.67
CA THR A 469 -6.04 12.71 12.54
C THR A 469 -5.89 12.05 13.91
N LEU A 470 -5.35 10.83 13.98
CA LEU A 470 -5.21 10.12 15.25
C LEU A 470 -4.10 10.73 16.14
N HIS A 471 -3.01 11.19 15.54
CA HIS A 471 -1.80 11.56 16.29
C HIS A 471 -1.55 13.07 16.40
N TYR A 472 -2.07 13.88 15.47
CA TYR A 472 -1.70 15.30 15.35
C TYR A 472 -2.91 16.24 15.21
N TYR A 473 -4.13 15.74 15.41
CA TYR A 473 -5.34 16.54 15.28
C TYR A 473 -5.52 17.48 16.46
N ASP A 474 -5.63 18.77 16.16
CA ASP A 474 -5.98 19.80 17.13
C ASP A 474 -7.50 19.96 17.17
N SER A 475 -8.13 19.36 18.19
CA SER A 475 -9.59 19.38 18.35
C SER A 475 -10.15 20.79 18.53
N GLU A 476 -9.43 21.70 19.18
CA GLU A 476 -9.91 23.06 19.43
C GLU A 476 -9.90 23.89 18.14
N GLN A 477 -8.82 23.80 17.35
CA GLN A 477 -8.75 24.50 16.06
C GLN A 477 -9.69 23.92 15.02
N ALA A 478 -9.92 22.60 15.04
CA ALA A 478 -10.79 21.92 14.09
C ALA A 478 -12.26 22.36 14.18
N GLU A 479 -12.71 22.90 15.32
CA GLU A 479 -14.06 23.46 15.44
C GLU A 479 -14.23 24.76 14.64
N LEU A 480 -13.13 25.40 14.24
CA LEU A 480 -13.10 26.71 13.60
C LEU A 480 -12.77 26.65 12.09
N VAL A 481 -12.50 25.46 11.55
CA VAL A 481 -12.14 25.26 10.15
C VAL A 481 -12.79 24.01 9.58
N MET A 482 -13.33 24.12 8.36
CA MET A 482 -13.97 23.01 7.66
C MET A 482 -13.47 22.92 6.22
N ALA A 483 -13.12 21.72 5.76
CA ALA A 483 -12.75 21.51 4.35
C ALA A 483 -13.93 21.80 3.42
N THR A 484 -13.69 22.53 2.33
CA THR A 484 -14.70 22.77 1.27
C THR A 484 -15.14 21.48 0.59
N ASN A 485 -14.21 20.52 0.47
CA ASN A 485 -14.45 19.17 -0.04
C ASN A 485 -13.84 18.14 0.92
N PRO A 486 -14.59 17.71 1.95
CA PRO A 486 -14.08 16.79 2.97
C PRO A 486 -13.84 15.39 2.40
N LEU A 487 -12.81 14.71 2.91
CA LEU A 487 -12.54 13.32 2.55
C LEU A 487 -13.75 12.44 2.93
N PRO A 488 -14.28 11.59 2.03
CA PRO A 488 -15.46 10.78 2.32
C PRO A 488 -15.29 9.86 3.52
N THR A 489 -16.26 9.90 4.44
CA THR A 489 -16.34 9.00 5.60
C THR A 489 -16.86 7.62 5.18
N GLY A 490 -15.94 6.68 4.99
CA GLY A 490 -16.20 5.24 4.82
C GLY A 490 -15.67 4.44 6.02
N GLN A 491 -16.00 3.16 6.14
CA GLN A 491 -15.33 2.30 7.12
C GLN A 491 -13.88 2.08 6.68
N ALA A 492 -12.92 2.45 7.53
CA ALA A 492 -11.51 2.10 7.32
C ALA A 492 -11.39 0.57 7.26
N GLN A 493 -10.69 0.05 6.25
CA GLN A 493 -10.40 -1.39 6.10
C GLN A 493 -9.24 -1.83 7.02
N TRP A 494 -8.72 -0.92 7.84
CA TRP A 494 -7.55 -1.10 8.67
C TRP A 494 -7.78 -0.53 10.06
N ASN A 495 -7.09 -1.11 11.04
CA ASN A 495 -7.04 -0.53 12.37
C ASN A 495 -5.96 0.57 12.37
N ALA A 496 -6.38 1.83 12.48
CA ALA A 496 -5.49 2.98 12.50
C ALA A 496 -4.64 3.09 13.78
N SER A 497 -4.92 2.28 14.81
CA SER A 497 -4.16 2.24 16.07
C SER A 497 -2.80 1.51 15.96
N LEU A 498 -2.20 1.48 14.76
CA LEU A 498 -0.89 0.87 14.54
C LEU A 498 0.19 1.60 15.34
#